data_AF-A0A829R3A3-F1
#
_entry.id   AF-A0A829R3A3-F1
#
_cell.length_a   1.000
_cell.length_b   1.000
_cell.length_c   1.000
_cell.angle_alpha   90.00
_cell.angle_beta   90.00
_cell.angle_gamma   90.00
#
_symmetry.space_group_name_H-M   'P 1'
#
loop_
_entity.id
_entity.type
_entity.pdbx_description
1 polymer ?
#
loop_
_entity_poly.entity_id
_entity_poly.type
_entity_poly.pdbx_seq_one_letter_code
_entity_poly.pdbx_strand_id
1 'polypeptide(L)' 'MEKNKCGYAVNPSNMEELQKRAADLIENKNKREFFGKNGRKSFEEKYNWDVEERKLLKFYKNLEG' A
#
# COMPACT_ATOMS: atom_id res chain seq x y z
N MET A 1 8.92 -4.66 -7.52
CA MET A 1 8.61 -3.22 -7.40
C MET A 1 7.20 -3.07 -6.84
N GLU A 2 7.00 -2.28 -5.78
CA GLU A 2 5.65 -2.02 -5.23
C GLU A 2 4.74 -1.47 -6.33
N LYS A 3 3.73 -2.24 -6.75
CA LYS A 3 2.82 -1.86 -7.85
C LYS A 3 2.13 -0.52 -7.63
N ASN A 4 1.93 -0.15 -6.37
CA ASN A 4 1.14 1.02 -6.01
C ASN A 4 2.01 2.25 -5.64
N LYS A 5 3.33 2.08 -5.46
CA LYS A 5 4.26 3.16 -5.05
C LYS A 5 3.75 3.96 -3.84
N CYS A 6 3.34 3.26 -2.79
CA CYS A 6 2.77 3.86 -1.58
C CYS A 6 3.80 4.06 -0.47
N GLY A 7 5.02 3.52 -0.63
CA GLY A 7 6.09 3.70 0.35
C GLY A 7 7.36 2.95 0.00
N TYR A 8 8.10 2.61 1.05
CA TYR A 8 9.31 1.80 0.99
C TYR A 8 9.07 0.46 1.67
N ALA A 9 9.19 -0.63 0.92
CA ALA A 9 9.45 -1.94 1.50
C ALA A 9 10.93 -2.02 1.88
N VAL A 10 11.21 -2.17 3.16
CA VAL A 10 12.57 -2.27 3.73
C VAL A 10 12.78 -3.61 4.41
N ASN A 11 14.02 -4.09 4.44
CA ASN A 11 14.36 -5.26 5.26
C ASN A 11 14.37 -4.85 6.75
N PRO A 12 13.54 -5.46 7.62
CA PRO A 12 13.51 -5.10 9.05
C PRO A 12 14.80 -5.42 9.79
N SER A 13 15.63 -6.34 9.29
CA SER A 13 16.94 -6.66 9.88
C SER A 13 18.06 -5.74 9.40
N ASN A 14 17.79 -4.81 8.46
CA ASN A 14 18.74 -3.84 7.97
C ASN A 14 18.47 -2.46 8.57
N MET A 15 19.08 -2.18 9.72
CA MET A 15 18.90 -0.92 10.44
C MET A 15 19.38 0.31 9.66
N GLU A 16 20.45 0.18 8.89
CA GLU A 16 20.98 1.28 8.07
C GLU A 16 19.98 1.67 6.98
N GLU A 17 19.39 0.70 6.28
CA GLU A 17 18.36 0.96 5.29
C GLU A 17 17.13 1.62 5.93
N LEU A 18 16.69 1.11 7.08
CA LEU A 18 15.53 1.66 7.79
C LEU A 18 15.75 3.13 8.15
N GLN A 19 16.90 3.46 8.74
CA GLN A 19 17.27 4.84 9.10
C GLN A 19 17.31 5.74 7.86
N LYS A 20 17.95 5.28 6.78
CA LYS A 20 18.05 6.03 5.53
C LYS A 20 16.69 6.33 4.91
N ARG A 21 15.79 5.34 4.86
CA ARG A 21 14.44 5.53 4.29
C ARG A 21 13.59 6.43 5.18
N ALA A 22 13.69 6.29 6.50
CA ALA A 22 12.97 7.16 7.43
C ALA A 22 13.44 8.63 7.30
N ALA A 23 14.75 8.86 7.24
CA ALA A 23 15.32 10.20 7.04
C ALA A 23 14.88 10.82 5.70
N ASP A 24 14.97 10.08 4.60
CA ASP A 24 14.52 10.53 3.28
C ASP A 24 13.02 10.89 3.29
N LEU A 25 12.19 10.11 3.98
CA LEU A 25 10.80 10.48 4.18
C LEU A 25 10.70 11.77 4.99
N ILE A 26 11.41 11.98 6.10
CA ILE A 26 11.32 13.22 6.91
C ILE A 26 11.77 14.46 6.13
N GLU A 27 12.83 14.34 5.33
CA GLU A 27 13.44 15.45 4.60
C GLU A 27 12.68 15.78 3.30
N ASN A 28 12.15 14.78 2.60
CA ASN A 28 11.54 14.97 1.28
C ASN A 28 10.01 15.03 1.33
N LYS A 29 9.47 16.24 1.55
CA LYS A 29 8.01 16.48 1.63
C LYS A 29 7.26 16.03 0.38
N ASN A 30 7.78 16.35 -0.82
CA ASN A 30 7.13 16.00 -2.09
C ASN A 30 6.99 14.49 -2.24
N LYS A 31 8.01 13.74 -1.83
CA LYS A 31 7.98 12.28 -1.87
C LYS A 31 6.98 11.71 -0.86
N ARG A 32 6.92 12.25 0.37
CA ARG A 32 5.89 11.86 1.34
C ARG A 32 4.48 12.07 0.81
N GLU A 33 4.22 13.23 0.21
CA GLU A 33 2.91 13.54 -0.37
C GLU A 33 2.57 12.61 -1.54
N PHE A 34 3.54 12.34 -2.42
CA PHE A 34 3.37 11.39 -3.51
C PHE A 34 2.99 9.99 -3.03
N PHE A 35 3.72 9.47 -2.04
CA PHE A 35 3.42 8.17 -1.43
C PHE A 35 2.06 8.15 -0.73
N GLY A 36 1.72 9.20 0.03
CA GLY A 36 0.42 9.32 0.69
C GLY A 36 -0.75 9.34 -0.31
N LYS A 37 -0.63 10.12 -1.39
CA LYS A 37 -1.65 10.19 -2.46
C LYS A 37 -1.84 8.83 -3.13
N ASN A 38 -0.76 8.12 -3.44
CA ASN A 38 -0.85 6.79 -4.03
C ASN A 38 -1.45 5.76 -3.07
N GLY A 39 -1.12 5.84 -1.78
CA GLY A 39 -1.72 5.02 -0.73
C GLY A 39 -3.23 5.21 -0.66
N ARG A 40 -3.67 6.47 -0.61
CA ARG A 40 -5.09 6.83 -0.61
C ARG A 40 -5.81 6.33 -1.86
N LYS A 41 -5.25 6.61 -3.04
CA LYS A 41 -5.79 6.15 -4.33
C LYS A 41 -5.96 4.63 -4.37
N SER A 42 -4.97 3.89 -3.89
CA SER A 42 -5.02 2.42 -3.85
C SER A 42 -6.14 1.88 -2.97
N PHE A 43 -6.37 2.51 -1.81
CA PHE A 43 -7.50 2.18 -0.96
C PHE A 43 -8.82 2.45 -1.69
N GLU A 44 -9.00 3.66 -2.20
CA GLU A 44 -10.23 4.10 -2.88
C GLU A 44 -10.57 3.26 -4.12
N GLU A 45 -9.57 2.81 -4.87
CA GLU A 45 -9.81 2.09 -6.12
C GLU A 45 -9.83 0.56 -5.97
N LYS A 46 -9.10 -0.01 -5.01
CA LYS A 46 -8.77 -1.45 -5.05
C LYS A 46 -8.93 -2.21 -3.74
N TYR A 47 -8.58 -1.60 -2.62
CA TYR A 47 -8.51 -2.29 -1.32
C TYR A 47 -9.56 -1.78 -0.33
N ASN A 48 -10.64 -1.18 -0.82
CA ASN A 48 -11.78 -0.76 0.00
C ASN A 48 -12.78 -1.90 0.22
N TRP A 49 -13.61 -1.73 1.26
CA TRP A 49 -14.60 -2.72 1.67
C TRP A 49 -15.61 -3.06 0.58
N ASP A 50 -16.07 -2.09 -0.22
CA ASP A 50 -17.03 -2.37 -1.30
C ASP A 50 -16.43 -3.32 -2.34
N VAL A 51 -15.14 -3.14 -2.67
CA VAL A 51 -14.42 -4.03 -3.60
C VAL A 51 -14.18 -5.41 -2.97
N GLU A 52 -13.74 -5.46 -1.71
CA GLU A 52 -13.47 -6.73 -1.02
C GLU A 52 -14.75 -7.53 -0.76
N GLU A 53 -15.86 -6.88 -0.42
CA GLU A 53 -17.18 -7.50 -0.25
C GLU A 53 -17.61 -8.19 -1.56
N ARG A 54 -17.52 -7.51 -2.70
CA ARG A 54 -17.86 -8.11 -4.00
C ARG A 54 -16.99 -9.32 -4.33
N LYS A 55 -15.70 -9.29 -3.99
CA LYS A 55 -14.80 -10.45 -4.17
C LYS A 55 -15.21 -11.60 -3.27
N LEU A 56 -15.56 -11.31 -2.01
CA LEU A 56 -15.96 -12.30 -1.03
C LEU A 56 -17.30 -12.95 -1.40
N LEU A 57 -18.31 -12.16 -1.79
CA LEU A 57 -19.59 -12.68 -2.28
C LEU A 57 -19.42 -13.54 -3.54
N LYS A 58 -18.56 -13.13 -4.48
CA LYS A 58 -18.24 -13.94 -5.65
C LYS A 58 -17.60 -15.27 -5.26
N PHE A 59 -16.70 -15.25 -4.28
CA PHE A 59 -16.08 -16.47 -3.77
C PHE A 59 -17.11 -17.43 -3.17
N TYR A 60 -18.02 -16.95 -2.31
CA TYR A 60 -19.08 -17.79 -1.74
C TYR A 60 -20.01 -18.38 -2.82
N LYS A 61 -20.45 -17.57 -3.79
CA LYS A 61 -21.28 -18.08 -4.90
C LYS A 61 -20.61 -19.20 -5.70
N ASN A 62 -19.29 -19.13 -5.88
CA ASN A 62 -18.55 -20.18 -6.58
C ASN A 62 -18.45 -21.49 -5.76
N LEU A 63 -18.64 -21.45 -4.45
CA LEU A 63 -18.65 -22.63 -3.59
C LEU A 63 -20.05 -23.26 -3.49
N GLU A 64 -21.10 -22.46 -3.66
CA GLU A 64 -22.48 -22.93 -3.51
C GLU A 64 -23.04 -23.64 -4.76
N GLY A 65 -22.38 -23.53 -5.92
CA GLY A 65 -22.80 -24.18 -7.17
C GLY A 65 -23.82 -23.36 -7.95
#